data_AF-A0ABC8DEG3-F1
#
_entry.id   AF-A0ABC8DEG3-F1
#
_cell.length_a   1.000
_cell.length_b   1.000
_cell.length_c   1.000
_cell.angle_alpha   90.00
_cell.angle_beta   90.00
_cell.angle_gamma   90.00
#
_symmetry.space_group_name_H-M   'P 1'
#
loop_
_entity.id
_entity.type
_entity.pdbx_description
1 polymer ?
#
loop_
_entity_poly.entity_id
_entity_poly.type
_entity_poly.pdbx_seq_one_letter_code
_entity_poly.pdbx_strand_id
1 'polypeptide(L)'
;MFYQLRVARDQDTEALEAFLKKADTAHAEIDQQISRFIVLEDSEKKIAACLGIEKFSGGKGLLRSLVMSDRLNQSHIVTLFQSMDVLCKKHEIQDVYLVANQPSSAEFLNVMGFEACADAPDELYTSEHFRNSLCTEGSFLMVKTSA
;
A
#
# COMPACT_ATOMS: atom_id res chain seq x y z
N MET A 1 12.37 8.32 18.64
CA MET A 1 11.78 6.96 18.62
C MET A 1 12.38 6.25 17.42
N PHE A 2 12.89 5.03 17.59
CA PHE A 2 13.48 4.28 16.49
C PHE A 2 12.38 3.48 15.78
N TYR A 3 12.39 3.51 14.45
CA TYR A 3 11.49 2.71 13.63
C TYR A 3 12.29 1.76 12.76
N GLN A 4 11.81 0.53 12.62
CA GLN A 4 12.39 -0.48 11.76
C GLN A 4 11.41 -0.82 10.64
N LEU A 5 11.91 -0.76 9.40
CA LEU A 5 11.16 -1.18 8.23
C LEU A 5 11.58 -2.58 7.79
N ARG A 6 10.60 -3.42 7.46
CA ARG A 6 10.84 -4.77 6.94
C ARG A 6 9.64 -5.30 6.16
N VAL A 7 9.88 -6.34 5.37
CA VAL A 7 8.80 -7.16 4.83
C VAL A 7 8.13 -7.93 5.97
N ALA A 8 6.80 -8.03 5.93
CA ALA A 8 6.02 -8.81 6.87
C ALA A 8 6.27 -10.32 6.68
N ARG A 9 6.08 -11.06 7.76
CA ARG A 9 6.31 -12.50 7.87
C ARG A 9 5.01 -13.13 8.34
N ASP A 10 4.87 -14.45 8.17
CA ASP A 10 3.65 -15.18 8.54
C ASP A 10 3.25 -14.97 10.02
N GLN A 11 4.24 -14.83 10.92
CA GLN A 11 3.99 -14.51 12.34
C GLN A 11 3.37 -13.13 12.59
N ASP A 12 3.35 -12.24 11.59
CA ASP A 12 2.84 -10.88 11.69
C ASP A 12 1.36 -10.78 11.26
N THR A 13 0.77 -11.82 10.67
CA THR A 13 -0.62 -11.78 10.16
C THR A 13 -1.57 -11.21 11.19
N GLU A 14 -1.63 -11.80 12.40
CA GLU A 14 -2.60 -11.40 13.42
C GLU A 14 -2.41 -9.93 13.85
N ALA A 15 -1.16 -9.50 14.01
CA ALA A 15 -0.84 -8.12 14.38
C ALA A 15 -1.22 -7.13 13.26
N LEU A 16 -1.00 -7.51 12.01
CA LEU A 16 -1.31 -6.70 10.84
C LEU A 16 -2.83 -6.59 10.62
N GLU A 17 -3.57 -7.70 10.76
CA GLU A 17 -5.03 -7.70 10.72
C GLU A 17 -5.62 -6.79 11.80
N ALA A 18 -5.12 -6.91 13.04
CA ALA A 18 -5.56 -6.05 14.14
C ALA A 18 -5.26 -4.57 13.88
N PHE A 19 -4.12 -4.26 13.24
CA PHE A 19 -3.76 -2.89 12.87
C PHE A 19 -4.66 -2.33 11.76
N LEU A 20 -4.89 -3.08 10.69
CA LEU A 20 -5.77 -2.69 9.57
C LEU A 20 -7.22 -2.52 10.01
N LYS A 21 -7.70 -3.39 10.90
CA LYS A 21 -9.04 -3.31 11.47
C LYS A 21 -9.25 -2.05 12.31
N LYS A 22 -8.24 -1.60 13.05
CA LYS A 22 -8.30 -0.33 13.80
C LYS A 22 -8.40 0.89 12.90
N ALA A 23 -7.88 0.79 11.67
CA ALA A 23 -7.92 1.86 10.69
C ALA A 23 -9.13 1.79 9.75
N ASP A 24 -10.13 0.94 10.07
CA ASP A 24 -11.35 0.73 9.27
C ASP A 24 -11.08 0.37 7.79
N THR A 25 -9.95 -0.33 7.56
CA THR A 25 -9.60 -0.78 6.20
C THR A 25 -10.09 -2.21 5.98
N ALA A 26 -10.71 -2.45 4.82
CA ALA A 26 -11.14 -3.78 4.40
C ALA A 26 -9.93 -4.74 4.33
N HIS A 27 -9.99 -5.82 5.11
CA HIS A 27 -8.87 -6.73 5.39
C HIS A 27 -9.10 -8.13 4.81
N ALA A 28 -9.73 -8.22 3.64
CA ALA A 28 -9.88 -9.49 2.95
C ALA A 28 -8.50 -10.08 2.59
N GLU A 29 -8.19 -11.20 3.24
CA GLU A 29 -7.17 -12.21 2.91
C GLU A 29 -5.70 -11.74 2.95
N ILE A 30 -5.24 -11.33 4.13
CA ILE A 30 -3.80 -11.01 4.36
C ILE A 30 -2.94 -12.28 4.26
N ASP A 31 -3.44 -13.42 4.73
CA ASP A 31 -2.66 -14.67 4.89
C ASP A 31 -2.01 -15.18 3.60
N GLN A 32 -2.64 -15.01 2.44
CA GLN A 32 -2.08 -15.51 1.18
C GLN A 32 -1.05 -14.56 0.55
N GLN A 33 -0.92 -13.34 1.07
CA GLN A 33 -0.11 -12.28 0.47
C GLN A 33 0.78 -11.55 1.49
N ILE A 34 0.97 -12.08 2.70
CA ILE A 34 1.72 -11.43 3.80
C ILE A 34 3.14 -11.02 3.38
N SER A 35 3.82 -11.83 2.54
CA SER A 35 5.16 -11.52 2.01
C SER A 35 5.22 -10.30 1.09
N ARG A 36 4.06 -9.73 0.71
CA ARG A 36 3.92 -8.51 -0.08
C ARG A 36 3.47 -7.31 0.75
N PHE A 37 3.48 -7.44 2.08
CA PHE A 37 3.32 -6.32 2.99
C PHE A 37 4.68 -5.86 3.50
N ILE A 38 4.83 -4.54 3.59
CA ILE A 38 5.89 -3.85 4.29
C ILE A 38 5.28 -3.33 5.59
N VAL A 39 5.98 -3.55 6.69
CA VAL A 39 5.61 -3.01 8.01
C VAL A 39 6.70 -2.09 8.51
N LEU A 40 6.26 -1.01 9.14
CA LEU A 40 7.10 -0.13 9.95
C LEU A 40 6.76 -0.41 11.41
N GLU A 41 7.73 -0.90 12.17
CA GLU A 41 7.56 -1.21 13.59
C GLU A 41 8.32 -0.20 14.45
N ASP A 42 7.78 0.11 15.62
CA ASP A 42 8.49 0.90 16.62
C ASP A 42 9.45 0.05 17.46
N SER A 43 10.14 0.70 18.42
CA SER A 43 11.05 0.05 19.35
C SER A 43 10.39 -1.02 20.25
N GLU A 44 9.06 -1.01 20.39
CA GLU A 44 8.30 -2.02 21.14
C GLU A 44 7.79 -3.15 20.23
N LYS A 45 8.23 -3.20 18.96
CA LYS A 45 7.75 -4.12 17.92
C LYS A 45 6.26 -3.98 17.60
N LYS A 46 5.67 -2.80 17.83
CA LYS A 46 4.30 -2.52 17.43
C LYS A 46 4.30 -1.96 16.01
N ILE A 47 3.39 -2.46 15.18
CA ILE A 47 3.16 -1.94 13.84
C ILE A 47 2.66 -0.49 13.96
N ALA A 48 3.43 0.43 13.39
CA ALA A 48 3.14 1.87 13.33
C ALA A 48 2.63 2.29 11.94
N ALA A 49 2.99 1.54 10.90
CA ALA A 49 2.42 1.64 9.56
C ALA A 49 2.57 0.34 8.78
N CYS A 50 1.74 0.18 7.76
CA CYS A 50 1.90 -0.89 6.77
C CYS A 50 1.54 -0.41 5.35
N LEU A 51 2.06 -1.13 4.37
CA LEU A 51 1.76 -0.98 2.95
C LEU A 51 1.74 -2.37 2.34
N GLY A 52 0.65 -2.73 1.66
CA GLY A 52 0.50 -3.99 0.94
C GLY A 52 0.56 -3.81 -0.57
N ILE A 53 0.92 -4.88 -1.30
CA ILE A 53 0.87 -4.91 -2.76
C ILE A 53 0.21 -6.19 -3.24
N GLU A 54 -0.85 -6.06 -4.04
CA GLU A 54 -1.43 -7.15 -4.81
C GLU A 54 -0.77 -7.18 -6.20
N LYS A 55 -0.44 -8.37 -6.72
CA LYS A 55 0.19 -8.55 -8.04
C LYS A 55 -0.79 -9.16 -9.02
N PHE A 56 -0.83 -8.61 -10.23
CA PHE A 56 -1.62 -9.08 -11.36
C PHE A 56 -0.72 -9.47 -12.54
N SER A 57 -1.32 -9.93 -13.63
CA SER A 57 -0.58 -10.32 -14.84
C SER A 57 0.00 -9.12 -15.58
N GLY A 58 1.05 -9.39 -16.36
CA GLY A 58 1.72 -8.36 -17.17
C GLY A 58 2.50 -7.33 -16.35
N GLY A 59 2.97 -7.69 -15.15
CA GLY A 59 3.78 -6.81 -14.32
C GLY A 59 3.00 -5.69 -13.65
N LYS A 60 1.68 -5.83 -13.47
CA LYS A 60 0.86 -4.84 -12.78
C LYS A 60 0.76 -5.16 -11.29
N GLY A 61 0.64 -4.14 -10.47
CA GLY A 61 0.40 -4.25 -9.04
C GLY A 61 -0.57 -3.19 -8.54
N LEU A 62 -1.25 -3.48 -7.45
CA LEU A 62 -2.14 -2.55 -6.76
C LEU A 62 -1.64 -2.37 -5.33
N LEU A 63 -1.39 -1.13 -4.93
CA LEU A 63 -1.15 -0.80 -3.54
C LEU A 63 -2.45 -1.01 -2.76
N ARG A 64 -2.33 -1.79 -1.68
CA ARG A 64 -3.38 -2.01 -0.70
C ARG A 64 -2.98 -1.39 0.62
N SER A 65 -3.97 -0.88 1.34
CA SER A 65 -3.89 -0.61 2.78
C SER A 65 -2.68 0.21 3.22
N LEU A 66 -2.45 1.39 2.62
CA LEU A 66 -1.51 2.37 3.17
C LEU A 66 -2.10 2.95 4.45
N VAL A 67 -1.80 2.31 5.58
CA VAL A 67 -2.28 2.71 6.90
C VAL A 67 -1.11 3.19 7.73
N MET A 68 -1.26 4.35 8.34
CA MET A 68 -0.24 5.00 9.15
C MET A 68 -0.86 5.46 10.46
N SER A 69 -0.13 5.27 11.56
CA SER A 69 -0.48 5.91 12.82
C SER A 69 -0.14 7.40 12.81
N ASP A 70 -0.92 8.20 13.56
CA ASP A 70 -0.78 9.66 13.68
C ASP A 70 0.60 10.14 14.20
N ARG A 71 1.45 9.21 14.63
CA ARG A 71 2.78 9.47 15.20
C ARG A 71 3.88 9.53 14.15
N LEU A 72 3.57 9.22 12.89
CA LEU A 72 4.55 9.19 11.80
C LEU A 72 4.65 10.55 11.09
N ASN A 73 5.88 10.94 10.75
CA ASN A 73 6.15 12.13 9.95
C ASN A 73 6.32 11.77 8.47
N GLN A 74 6.40 12.78 7.60
CA GLN A 74 6.56 12.60 6.15
C GLN A 74 7.79 11.76 5.75
N SER A 75 8.89 11.82 6.51
CA SER A 75 10.11 11.05 6.19
C SER A 75 9.90 9.53 6.31
N HIS A 76 9.02 9.09 7.21
CA HIS A 76 8.65 7.67 7.31
C HIS A 76 7.80 7.22 6.13
N ILE A 77 6.94 8.10 5.60
CA ILE A 77 6.12 7.84 4.42
C ILE A 77 7.02 7.64 3.20
N VAL A 78 7.99 8.54 3.00
CA VAL A 78 8.98 8.41 1.91
C VAL A 78 9.71 7.08 1.98
N THR A 79 10.14 6.67 3.18
CA THR A 79 10.82 5.38 3.41
C THR A 79 9.94 4.17 3.05
N LEU A 80 8.63 4.23 3.33
CA LEU A 80 7.67 3.20 2.94
C LEU A 80 7.58 3.06 1.41
N PHE A 81 7.44 4.19 0.70
CA PHE A 81 7.37 4.19 -0.77
C PHE A 81 8.69 3.74 -1.42
N GLN A 82 9.84 4.12 -0.88
CA GLN A 82 11.13 3.63 -1.37
C GLN A 82 11.26 2.11 -1.25
N SER A 83 10.72 1.54 -0.17
CA SER A 83 10.79 0.09 0.04
C SER A 83 9.72 -0.64 -0.77
N MET A 84 8.60 0.01 -1.04
CA MET A 84 7.62 -0.43 -2.03
C MET A 84 8.28 -0.56 -3.40
N ASP A 85 9.08 0.42 -3.85
CA ASP A 85 9.80 0.33 -5.12
C ASP A 85 10.75 -0.89 -5.18
N VAL A 86 11.44 -1.18 -4.07
CA VAL A 86 12.30 -2.38 -3.96
C VAL A 86 11.47 -3.67 -4.02
N LEU A 87 10.32 -3.71 -3.37
CA LEU A 87 9.41 -4.85 -3.37
C LEU A 87 8.81 -5.09 -4.77
N CYS A 88 8.39 -4.03 -5.46
CA CYS A 88 7.90 -4.08 -6.83
C CYS A 88 8.95 -4.68 -7.77
N LYS A 89 10.20 -4.22 -7.69
CA LYS A 89 11.31 -4.79 -8.47
C LYS A 89 11.52 -6.28 -8.18
N LYS A 90 11.51 -6.68 -6.90
CA LYS A 90 11.65 -8.09 -6.50
C LYS A 90 10.53 -8.97 -7.07
N HIS A 91 9.33 -8.43 -7.21
CA HIS A 91 8.17 -9.15 -7.72
C HIS A 91 7.86 -8.85 -9.19
N GLU A 92 8.78 -8.23 -9.94
CA GLU A 92 8.62 -7.91 -11.36
C GLU A 92 7.34 -7.10 -11.66
N ILE A 93 7.00 -6.18 -10.76
CA ILE A 93 5.92 -5.22 -10.92
C ILE A 93 6.51 -3.95 -11.53
N GLN A 94 6.02 -3.59 -12.70
CA GLN A 94 6.39 -2.43 -13.49
C GLN A 94 5.41 -1.28 -13.25
N ASP A 95 4.11 -1.56 -13.32
CA ASP A 95 3.05 -0.59 -13.11
C ASP A 95 2.39 -0.80 -11.75
N VAL A 96 2.43 0.23 -10.91
CA VAL A 96 1.83 0.20 -9.58
C VAL A 96 0.67 1.19 -9.54
N TYR A 97 -0.52 0.66 -9.34
CA TYR A 97 -1.74 1.45 -9.20
C TYR A 97 -2.07 1.67 -7.73
N LEU A 98 -2.76 2.77 -7.42
CA LEU A 98 -3.39 2.99 -6.12
C LEU A 98 -4.69 3.76 -6.30
N VAL A 99 -5.61 3.58 -5.35
CA VAL A 99 -6.80 4.42 -5.23
C VAL A 99 -6.65 5.25 -3.97
N ALA A 100 -6.64 6.57 -4.12
CA ALA A 100 -6.60 7.51 -3.01
C ALA A 100 -7.97 8.15 -2.84
N ASN A 101 -8.38 8.42 -1.60
CA ASN A 101 -9.65 9.05 -1.25
C ASN A 101 -9.48 10.39 -0.49
N GLN A 102 -8.24 10.83 -0.32
CA GLN A 102 -7.90 12.11 0.30
C GLN A 102 -7.25 13.01 -0.75
N PRO A 103 -7.95 14.02 -1.28
CA PRO A 103 -7.39 14.93 -2.28
C PRO A 103 -6.09 15.61 -1.84
N SER A 104 -5.92 15.87 -0.54
CA SER A 104 -4.69 16.42 0.05
C SER A 104 -3.46 15.53 -0.13
N SER A 105 -3.64 14.22 -0.41
CA SER A 105 -2.54 13.29 -0.65
C SER A 105 -1.99 13.36 -2.09
N ALA A 106 -2.72 13.95 -3.03
CA ALA A 106 -2.37 13.93 -4.46
C ALA A 106 -1.01 14.56 -4.76
N GLU A 107 -0.71 15.72 -4.16
CA GLU A 107 0.57 16.41 -4.37
C GLU A 107 1.75 15.56 -3.87
N PHE A 108 1.61 14.93 -2.70
CA PHE A 108 2.63 14.04 -2.16
C PHE A 108 2.82 12.80 -3.04
N LEU A 109 1.73 12.20 -3.53
CA LEU A 109 1.79 11.04 -4.42
C LEU A 109 2.46 11.38 -5.76
N ASN A 110 2.22 12.58 -6.31
CA ASN A 110 2.94 13.10 -7.47
C ASN A 110 4.45 13.17 -7.23
N VAL A 111 4.88 13.67 -6.06
CA VAL A 111 6.31 13.69 -5.68
C VAL A 111 6.89 12.27 -5.60
N MET A 112 6.09 11.28 -5.21
CA MET A 112 6.50 9.87 -5.17
C MET A 112 6.51 9.19 -6.55
N GLY A 113 6.13 9.92 -7.62
CA GLY A 113 6.12 9.45 -9.01
C GLY A 113 4.81 8.81 -9.46
N PHE A 114 3.73 8.95 -8.70
CA PHE A 114 2.40 8.57 -9.14
C PHE A 114 1.78 9.69 -9.97
N GLU A 115 1.07 9.34 -11.02
CA GLU A 115 0.35 10.27 -11.88
C GLU A 115 -1.13 9.90 -11.93
N ALA A 116 -1.99 10.89 -12.11
CA ALA A 116 -3.43 10.65 -12.24
C ALA A 116 -3.71 9.73 -13.44
N CYS A 117 -4.55 8.72 -13.23
CA CYS A 117 -4.88 7.72 -14.23
C CYS A 117 -6.40 7.71 -14.42
N ALA A 118 -6.86 7.86 -15.67
CA ALA A 118 -8.29 7.87 -15.96
C ALA A 118 -8.90 6.46 -15.93
N ASP A 119 -8.17 5.47 -16.43
CA ASP A 119 -8.65 4.11 -16.64
C ASP A 119 -7.72 3.08 -16.03
N ALA A 120 -8.28 2.17 -15.24
CA ALA A 120 -7.56 1.02 -14.72
C ALA A 120 -7.64 -0.17 -15.68
N PRO A 121 -6.60 -1.01 -15.75
CA PRO A 121 -6.67 -2.28 -16.47
C PRO A 121 -7.76 -3.19 -15.89
N ASP A 122 -8.47 -3.91 -16.77
CA ASP A 122 -9.61 -4.78 -16.40
C ASP A 122 -9.30 -5.76 -15.26
N GLU A 123 -8.07 -6.28 -15.22
CA GLU A 123 -7.60 -7.21 -14.20
C GLU A 123 -7.71 -6.64 -12.77
N LEU A 124 -7.57 -5.33 -12.58
CA LEU A 124 -7.67 -4.71 -11.27
C LEU A 124 -9.10 -4.79 -10.72
N TYR A 125 -10.12 -4.82 -11.58
CA TYR A 125 -11.52 -4.96 -11.16
C TYR A 125 -11.82 -6.34 -10.56
N THR A 126 -10.94 -7.32 -10.72
CA THR A 126 -11.06 -8.61 -10.03
C THR A 126 -10.79 -8.48 -8.53
N SER A 127 -9.99 -7.49 -8.11
CA SER A 127 -9.71 -7.22 -6.70
C SER A 127 -10.91 -6.57 -6.02
N GLU A 128 -11.35 -7.18 -4.92
CA GLU A 128 -12.40 -6.63 -4.07
C GLU A 128 -11.97 -5.27 -3.49
N HIS A 129 -10.71 -5.14 -3.09
CA HIS A 129 -10.17 -3.89 -2.57
C HIS A 129 -10.29 -2.77 -3.59
N PHE A 130 -9.88 -3.03 -4.84
CA PHE A 130 -9.96 -2.04 -5.90
C PHE A 130 -11.38 -1.53 -6.13
N ARG A 131 -12.34 -2.46 -6.27
CA ARG A 131 -13.76 -2.14 -6.47
C ARG A 131 -14.32 -1.33 -5.31
N ASN A 132 -14.05 -1.73 -4.07
CA ASN A 132 -14.56 -1.04 -2.88
C ASN A 132 -13.94 0.36 -2.74
N SER A 133 -12.64 0.51 -3.01
CA SER A 133 -11.96 1.80 -2.92
C SER A 133 -12.47 2.80 -3.97
N LEU A 134 -12.74 2.37 -5.20
CA LEU A 134 -13.32 3.24 -6.24
C LEU A 134 -14.74 3.72 -5.91
N CYS A 135 -15.50 2.96 -5.12
CA CYS A 135 -16.84 3.35 -4.68
C CYS A 135 -16.82 4.44 -3.59
N THR A 136 -15.65 4.79 -3.04
CA THR A 136 -15.53 5.86 -2.05
C THR A 136 -15.67 7.22 -2.73
N GLU A 137 -16.53 8.08 -2.18
CA GLU A 137 -16.75 9.43 -2.72
C GLU A 137 -15.43 10.23 -2.72
N GLY A 138 -15.17 10.93 -3.83
CA GLY A 138 -13.93 11.69 -4.00
C GLY A 138 -12.68 10.84 -4.20
N SER A 139 -12.81 9.53 -4.42
CA SER A 139 -11.69 8.68 -4.79
C SER A 139 -11.17 8.99 -6.18
N PHE A 140 -9.85 8.83 -6.36
CA PHE A 140 -9.16 9.00 -7.63
C PHE A 140 -8.08 7.94 -7.79
N LEU A 141 -7.88 7.51 -9.03
CA LEU A 141 -6.89 6.52 -9.41
C LEU A 141 -5.58 7.20 -9.78
N MET A 142 -4.47 6.62 -9.33
CA MET A 142 -3.14 7.00 -9.77
C MET A 142 -2.31 5.78 -10.14
N VAL A 143 -1.33 5.98 -11.02
CA VAL A 143 -0.38 4.96 -11.47
C VAL A 143 1.04 5.48 -11.38
N LYS A 144 1.97 4.62 -10.97
CA LYS A 144 3.40 4.83 -11.09
C LYS A 144 3.97 3.74 -11.99
N THR A 145 4.52 4.16 -13.12
CA THR A 145 5.24 3.26 -14.03
C THR A 145 6.72 3.32 -13.73
N SER A 146 7.31 2.17 -13.44
CA SER A 146 8.76 2.04 -13.32
C SER A 146 9.36 2.13 -14.71
N ALA A 147 10.07 3.22 -14.99
CA ALA A 147 10.86 3.40 -16.22
C ALA A 147 12.05 2.43 -16.30
#